data_AF-A0A1D2QUR7-F1
#
_entry.id   AF-A0A1D2QUR7-F1
#
_cell.length_a   1.000
_cell.length_b   1.000
_cell.length_c   1.000
_cell.angle_alpha   90.00
_cell.angle_beta   90.00
_cell.angle_gamma   90.00
#
_symmetry.space_group_name_H-M   'P 1'
#
loop_
_entity.id
_entity.type
_entity.pdbx_description
1 polymer ?
#
loop_
_entity_poly.entity_id
_entity_poly.type
_entity_poly.pdbx_seq_one_letter_code
_entity_poly.pdbx_strand_id
1 'polypeptide(L)'
;MWDPHTDSIKQVNPSIRVRNELETFVGMAESEVKEELYQKSKILNWLLEHNVMDINSVGRVIAEYYRDKSMVWDMVEKGKKPEELL
;
A
#
# COMPACT_ATOMS: atom_id res chain seq x y z
N MET A 1 10.30 12.42 8.32
CA MET A 1 11.09 13.65 8.09
C MET A 1 11.91 13.44 6.83
N TRP A 2 11.89 14.41 5.93
CA TRP A 2 12.73 14.38 4.74
C TRP A 2 14.18 14.66 5.15
N ASP A 3 15.08 13.79 4.70
CA ASP A 3 16.52 13.92 4.84
C ASP A 3 17.07 14.46 3.50
N PRO A 4 17.43 15.76 3.41
CA PRO A 4 17.84 16.39 2.17
C PRO A 4 19.19 15.88 1.65
N HIS A 5 20.02 15.28 2.50
CA HIS A 5 21.33 14.78 2.08
C HIS A 5 21.21 13.47 1.29
N THR A 6 20.21 12.66 1.63
CA THR A 6 19.97 11.34 1.00
C THR A 6 18.74 11.32 0.10
N ASP A 7 18.02 12.44 0.02
CA ASP A 7 16.69 12.56 -0.59
C ASP A 7 15.73 11.44 -0.16
N SER A 8 15.74 11.11 1.13
CA SER A 8 14.97 10.00 1.69
C SER A 8 13.96 10.45 2.73
N ILE A 9 12.84 9.73 2.84
CA ILE A 9 11.85 9.95 3.89
C ILE A 9 12.11 8.94 5.01
N LYS A 10 12.48 9.43 6.20
CA LYS A 10 12.69 8.61 7.39
C LYS A 10 11.52 8.72 8.36
N GLN A 11 11.08 7.59 8.91
CA GLN A 11 10.16 7.60 10.04
C GLN A 11 10.90 8.11 11.29
N VAL A 12 10.44 9.22 11.88
CA VAL A 12 11.05 9.78 13.10
C VAL A 12 10.30 9.35 14.34
N ASN A 13 8.97 9.26 14.24
CA ASN A 13 8.08 8.84 15.33
C ASN A 13 6.92 8.01 14.77
N PRO A 14 6.32 7.13 15.58
CA PRO A 14 5.08 6.46 15.21
C PRO A 14 3.90 7.45 15.18
N SER A 15 2.89 7.15 14.36
CA SER A 15 1.67 7.96 14.24
C SER A 15 0.69 7.68 15.39
N ILE A 16 0.99 8.17 16.60
CA ILE A 16 0.23 7.85 17.82
C ILE A 16 -1.26 8.22 17.70
N ARG A 17 -1.58 9.43 17.21
CA ARG A 17 -2.99 9.89 17.12
C ARG A 17 -3.82 9.01 16.18
N VAL A 18 -3.33 8.80 14.97
CA VAL A 18 -4.01 7.98 13.95
C VAL A 18 -4.12 6.54 14.42
N ARG A 19 -3.08 5.99 15.06
CA ARG A 19 -3.12 4.65 15.65
C ARG A 19 -4.24 4.53 16.68
N ASN A 20 -4.34 5.48 17.62
CA ASN A 20 -5.38 5.47 18.63
C ASN A 20 -6.79 5.59 18.02
N GLU A 21 -6.95 6.40 16.97
CA GLU A 21 -8.22 6.54 16.25
C GLU A 21 -8.61 5.22 15.56
N LEU A 22 -7.68 4.56 14.87
CA LEU A 22 -7.92 3.26 14.23
C LEU A 22 -8.27 2.17 15.25
N GLU A 23 -7.56 2.13 16.38
CA GLU A 23 -7.85 1.21 17.48
C GLU A 23 -9.22 1.48 18.10
N THR A 24 -9.57 2.75 18.33
CA THR A 24 -10.84 3.14 18.98
C THR A 24 -12.07 2.94 18.08
N PHE A 25 -11.98 3.33 16.80
CA PHE A 25 -13.14 3.36 15.90
C PHE A 25 -13.26 2.13 15.01
N VAL A 26 -12.14 1.43 14.74
CA VAL A 26 -12.10 0.28 13.82
C VAL A 26 -11.68 -1.00 14.55
N GLY A 27 -11.15 -0.90 15.77
CA GLY A 27 -10.69 -2.06 16.55
C GLY A 27 -9.39 -2.68 16.03
N MET A 28 -8.66 -1.98 15.15
CA MET A 28 -7.45 -2.51 14.54
C MET A 28 -6.25 -2.46 15.50
N ALA A 29 -5.58 -3.61 15.64
CA ALA A 29 -4.31 -3.71 16.33
C ALA A 29 -3.15 -3.11 15.51
N GLU A 30 -2.08 -2.69 16.19
CA GLU A 30 -0.90 -2.11 15.52
C GLU A 30 -0.26 -3.07 14.51
N SER A 31 -0.27 -4.37 14.80
CA SER A 31 0.22 -5.40 13.88
C SER A 31 -0.59 -5.47 12.59
N GLU A 32 -1.91 -5.33 12.67
CA GLU A 32 -2.80 -5.34 11.50
C GLU A 32 -2.59 -4.09 10.65
N VAL A 33 -2.40 -2.93 11.28
CA VAL A 33 -2.06 -1.68 10.58
C VAL A 33 -0.72 -1.80 9.85
N LYS A 34 0.30 -2.42 10.48
CA LYS A 34 1.59 -2.66 9.85
C LYS A 34 1.49 -3.59 8.65
N GLU A 35 0.70 -4.65 8.76
CA GLU A 35 0.46 -5.59 7.67
C GLU A 35 -0.27 -4.91 6.49
N GLU A 36 -1.30 -4.11 6.77
CA GLU A 36 -2.00 -3.30 5.76
C GLU A 36 -1.06 -2.34 5.03
N LEU A 37 -0.20 -1.63 5.77
CA LEU A 37 0.78 -0.72 5.18
C LEU A 37 1.81 -1.46 4.33
N TYR A 38 2.27 -2.62 4.81
CA TYR A 38 3.20 -3.47 4.06
C TYR A 38 2.60 -3.90 2.73
N GLN A 39 1.39 -4.47 2.74
CA GLN A 39 0.72 -4.95 1.53
C GLN A 39 0.43 -3.82 0.55
N LYS A 40 -0.08 -2.68 1.02
CA LYS A 40 -0.32 -1.50 0.18
C LYS A 40 0.97 -0.95 -0.44
N SER A 41 2.06 -0.92 0.33
CA SER A 41 3.36 -0.48 -0.19
C SER A 41 3.88 -1.41 -1.29
N LYS A 42 3.66 -2.72 -1.13
CA LYS A 42 4.04 -3.74 -2.12
C LYS A 42 3.26 -3.60 -3.42
N ILE A 43 1.96 -3.33 -3.35
CA ILE A 43 1.13 -3.07 -4.55
C ILE A 43 1.64 -1.83 -5.29
N LEU A 44 1.92 -0.72 -4.58
CA LEU A 44 2.43 0.49 -5.22
C LEU A 44 3.81 0.26 -5.88
N ASN A 45 4.70 -0.47 -5.22
CA ASN A 45 5.99 -0.84 -5.80
C ASN A 45 5.84 -1.76 -7.01
N TRP A 46 4.92 -2.73 -6.95
CA TRP A 46 4.61 -3.62 -8.06
C TRP A 46 4.12 -2.86 -9.31
N LEU A 47 3.29 -1.82 -9.13
CA LEU A 47 2.88 -0.93 -10.22
C LEU A 47 4.07 -0.17 -10.82
N LEU A 48 4.95 0.36 -9.96
CA LEU A 48 6.14 1.09 -10.38
C LEU A 48 7.11 0.20 -11.17
N GLU A 49 7.38 -1.02 -10.69
CA GLU A 49 8.23 -2.01 -11.36
C GLU A 49 7.73 -2.37 -12.76
N HIS A 50 6.42 -2.29 -12.99
CA HIS A 50 5.77 -2.54 -14.28
C HIS A 50 5.47 -1.26 -15.08
N ASN A 51 5.97 -0.10 -14.64
CA ASN A 51 5.76 1.19 -15.30
C ASN A 51 4.27 1.60 -15.45
N VAL A 52 3.40 1.15 -14.54
CA VAL A 52 1.99 1.56 -14.50
C VAL A 52 1.86 2.88 -13.75
N MET A 53 1.85 3.98 -14.50
CA MET A 53 1.93 5.35 -13.94
C MET A 53 0.72 6.23 -14.28
N ASP A 54 -0.17 5.80 -15.17
CA ASP A 54 -1.35 6.59 -15.51
C ASP A 54 -2.45 6.48 -14.47
N ILE A 55 -3.20 7.57 -14.29
CA ILE A 55 -4.20 7.70 -13.23
C ILE A 55 -5.33 6.67 -13.34
N ASN A 56 -5.70 6.27 -14.55
CA ASN A 56 -6.81 5.34 -14.76
C ASN A 56 -6.41 3.92 -14.36
N SER A 57 -5.23 3.47 -14.78
CA SER A 57 -4.71 2.16 -14.45
C SER A 57 -4.42 2.02 -12.96
N VAL A 58 -3.77 3.02 -12.36
CA VAL A 58 -3.52 3.05 -10.91
C VAL A 58 -4.85 3.04 -10.15
N GLY A 59 -5.81 3.89 -10.56
CA GLY A 59 -7.14 3.94 -9.97
C GLY A 59 -7.89 2.62 -10.07
N ARG A 60 -7.78 1.92 -11.21
CA ARG A 60 -8.38 0.60 -11.42
C ARG A 60 -7.80 -0.41 -10.43
N VAL A 61 -6.48 -0.53 -10.32
CA VAL A 61 -5.85 -1.51 -9.41
C VAL A 61 -6.21 -1.23 -7.95
N ILE A 62 -6.28 0.04 -7.54
CA ILE A 62 -6.71 0.41 -6.19
C ILE A 62 -8.17 0.01 -5.95
N ALA A 63 -9.06 0.28 -6.92
CA ALA A 63 -10.46 -0.11 -6.82
C ALA A 63 -10.64 -1.64 -6.74
N GLU A 64 -9.86 -2.37 -7.51
CA GLU A 64 -9.82 -3.85 -7.50
C GLU A 64 -9.33 -4.38 -6.15
N TYR A 65 -8.30 -3.76 -5.55
CA TYR A 65 -7.80 -4.14 -4.21
C TYR A 65 -8.86 -3.94 -3.11
N TYR A 66 -9.62 -2.84 -3.18
CA TYR A 66 -10.74 -2.62 -2.25
C TYR A 66 -11.94 -3.54 -2.51
N ARG A 67 -12.06 -4.12 -3.72
CA ARG A 67 -13.12 -5.08 -4.08
C ARG A 67 -12.77 -6.50 -3.67
N ASP A 68 -11.57 -6.97 -4.02
CA ASP A 68 -11.05 -8.30 -3.70
C ASP A 68 -9.55 -8.21 -3.41
N LYS A 69 -9.28 -7.96 -2.13
CA LYS A 69 -7.94 -7.83 -1.59
C LYS A 69 -7.06 -9.07 -1.86
N SER A 70 -7.62 -10.26 -1.65
CA SER A 70 -6.89 -11.53 -1.81
C SER A 70 -6.43 -11.74 -3.24
N MET A 71 -7.30 -11.47 -4.21
CA MET A 71 -6.98 -11.64 -5.62
C MET A 71 -5.83 -10.73 -6.05
N VAL A 72 -5.87 -9.44 -5.69
CA VAL A 72 -4.78 -8.51 -6.03
C VAL A 72 -3.48 -8.88 -5.31
N TRP A 73 -3.55 -9.26 -4.03
CA TRP A 73 -2.37 -9.69 -3.27
C TRP A 73 -1.70 -10.93 -3.88
N ASP A 74 -2.49 -11.93 -4.26
CA ASP A 74 -2.03 -13.12 -4.95
C ASP A 74 -1.29 -12.82 -6.26
N MET A 75 -1.75 -11.82 -7.01
CA MET A 75 -1.10 -11.40 -8.26
C MET A 75 0.28 -10.79 -7.99
N VAL A 76 0.39 -9.97 -6.95
CA VAL A 76 1.67 -9.36 -6.52
C VAL A 76 2.64 -10.45 -6.07
N GLU A 77 2.22 -11.39 -5.22
CA GLU A 77 3.09 -12.45 -4.73
C GLU A 77 3.54 -13.43 -5.82
N LYS A 78 2.67 -13.72 -6.79
CA LYS A 78 2.97 -14.64 -7.90
C LYS A 78 3.76 -13.96 -9.03
N GLY A 79 4.11 -12.69 -8.89
CA GLY A 79 4.85 -11.95 -9.92
C GLY A 79 4.09 -11.79 -11.24
N LYS A 80 2.76 -11.74 -11.17
CA LYS A 80 1.92 -11.49 -12.34
C LYS A 80 2.03 -10.04 -12.78
N LYS A 81 1.56 -9.76 -13.98
CA LYS A 81 1.59 -8.44 -14.59
C LYS A 81 0.32 -7.64 -14.23
N PRO A 82 0.41 -6.37 -13.82
CA PRO A 82 -0.78 -5.54 -13.54
C PRO A 82 -1.71 -5.41 -14.74
N GLU A 83 -1.19 -5.50 -15.96
CA GLU A 83 -1.94 -5.45 -17.21
C GLU A 83 -2.99 -6.55 -17.34
N GLU A 84 -2.90 -7.64 -16.57
CA GLU A 84 -3.95 -8.67 -16.50
C GLU A 84 -5.24 -8.17 -15.80
N LEU A 85 -5.19 -7.05 -15.07
CA LEU A 85 -6.32 -6.43 -14.36
C LEU A 85 -6.89 -5.18 -15.05
N LEU A 86 -6.18 -4.63 -16.04
CA LEU A 86 -6.51 -3.38 -16.70
C LEU A 86 -7.50 -3.61 -17.85
#